data_AF-A0ABD0BXE2-F1
#
_entry.id   AF-A0ABD0BXE2-F1
#
_cell.length_a   1.000
_cell.length_b   1.000
_cell.length_c   1.000
_cell.angle_alpha   90.00
_cell.angle_beta   90.00
_cell.angle_gamma   90.00
#
_symmetry.space_group_name_H-M   'P 1'
#
loop_
_entity.id
_entity.type
_entity.pdbx_description
1 polymer ?
#
loop_
_entity_poly.entity_id
_entity_poly.type
_entity_poly.pdbx_seq_one_letter_code
_entity_poly.pdbx_strand_id
1 'polypeptide(L)'
;MKILGLDEYRTLREGGTMKYFELERMPNSTWVAIFESLFAEKDEKAWVEGYCIVTNCSNSEVSTRFIYLKEKCEEANSIYRVKHSAL
;
A
#
# COMPACT_ATOMS: atom_id res chain seq x y z
N MET A 1 5.24 -1.83 8.79
CA MET A 1 5.21 -1.97 7.33
C MET A 1 5.57 -0.62 6.74
N LYS A 2 6.57 -0.58 5.87
CA LYS A 2 7.12 0.62 5.24
C LYS A 2 7.24 0.40 3.73
N ILE A 3 6.94 1.44 2.95
CA ILE A 3 7.17 1.44 1.51
C ILE A 3 8.63 1.84 1.24
N LEU A 4 9.33 1.04 0.45
CA LEU A 4 10.71 1.27 0.02
C LEU A 4 10.78 2.22 -1.18
N GLY A 5 9.90 2.04 -2.17
CA GLY A 5 9.87 2.84 -3.39
C GLY A 5 8.88 2.30 -4.41
N LEU A 6 8.93 2.84 -5.63
CA LEU A 6 8.19 2.33 -6.78
C LEU A 6 8.97 1.15 -7.40
N ASP A 7 8.30 0.01 -7.60
CA ASP A 7 8.80 -1.09 -8.42
C ASP A 7 8.52 -0.76 -9.89
N GLU A 8 9.50 -0.13 -10.54
CA GLU A 8 9.41 0.28 -11.95
C GLU A 8 9.25 -0.92 -12.89
N TYR A 9 9.89 -2.04 -12.57
CA TYR A 9 9.85 -3.23 -13.43
C TYR A 9 8.44 -3.83 -13.50
N ARG A 10 7.79 -4.04 -12.34
CA ARG A 10 6.40 -4.52 -12.30
C ARG A 10 5.43 -3.52 -12.90
N THR A 11 5.63 -2.24 -12.60
CA THR A 11 4.83 -1.15 -13.16
C THR A 11 4.85 -1.18 -14.70
N LEU A 12 6.03 -1.34 -15.31
CA LEU A 12 6.18 -1.41 -16.77
C LEU A 12 5.59 -2.69 -17.37
N ARG A 13 5.79 -3.83 -16.71
CA ARG A 13 5.30 -5.13 -17.19
C ARG A 13 3.77 -5.18 -17.32
N GLU A 14 3.06 -4.50 -16.42
CA GLU A 14 1.60 -4.43 -16.39
C GLU A 14 1.04 -3.22 -17.17
N GLY A 15 1.78 -2.74 -18.18
CA GLY A 15 1.34 -1.67 -19.07
C GLY A 15 1.39 -0.25 -18.49
N GLY A 16 1.96 -0.08 -17.29
CA GLY A 16 2.17 1.23 -16.68
C GLY A 16 0.92 1.90 -16.09
N THR A 17 -0.26 1.30 -16.25
CA THR A 17 -1.52 1.82 -15.67
C THR A 17 -1.53 1.66 -14.15
N MET A 18 -1.10 0.49 -13.67
CA MET A 18 -1.00 0.20 -12.25
C MET A 18 0.41 0.51 -11.75
N LYS A 19 0.50 1.16 -10.59
CA LYS A 19 1.76 1.44 -9.91
C LYS A 19 1.95 0.46 -8.77
N TYR A 20 3.14 -0.12 -8.71
CA TYR A 20 3.53 -1.09 -7.69
C TYR A 20 4.50 -0.41 -6.73
N PHE A 21 4.13 -0.31 -5.47
CA PHE A 21 4.95 0.27 -4.41
C PHE A 21 5.48 -0.83 -3.51
N GLU A 22 6.79 -1.06 -3.53
CA GLU A 22 7.47 -2.14 -2.82
C GLU A 22 7.42 -1.93 -1.30
N LEU A 23 7.06 -2.98 -0.57
CA LEU A 23 7.07 -3.04 0.89
C LEU A 23 8.38 -3.61 1.41
N GLU A 24 8.80 -3.18 2.61
CA GLU A 24 10.02 -3.65 3.27
C GLU A 24 10.07 -5.16 3.54
N ARG A 25 8.89 -5.82 3.56
CA ARG A 25 8.71 -7.26 3.74
C ARG A 25 7.28 -7.65 3.35
N MET A 26 7.03 -8.94 3.21
CA MET A 26 5.68 -9.47 3.04
C MET A 26 4.81 -9.14 4.27
N PRO A 27 3.67 -8.44 4.11
CA PRO A 27 2.74 -8.19 5.22
C PRO A 27 1.96 -9.47 5.56
N ASN A 28 1.55 -9.59 6.82
CA ASN A 28 0.62 -10.65 7.22
C ASN A 28 -0.83 -10.27 6.85
N SER A 29 -1.70 -11.27 6.76
CA SER A 29 -3.10 -11.11 6.34
C SER A 29 -3.90 -10.13 7.21
N THR A 30 -3.65 -10.10 8.51
CA THR A 30 -4.34 -9.18 9.43
C THR A 30 -3.98 -7.73 9.13
N TRP A 31 -2.71 -7.43 8.88
CA TRP A 31 -2.28 -6.10 8.49
C TRP A 31 -2.85 -5.70 7.12
N VAL A 32 -2.86 -6.63 6.15
CA VAL A 32 -3.46 -6.41 4.82
C VAL A 32 -4.93 -6.02 4.94
N ALA A 33 -5.71 -6.78 5.71
CA ALA A 33 -7.14 -6.49 5.91
C ALA A 33 -7.36 -5.10 6.55
N ILE A 34 -6.52 -4.71 7.51
CA ILE A 34 -6.58 -3.36 8.11
C ILE A 34 -6.28 -2.31 7.05
N PHE A 35 -5.18 -2.46 6.31
CA PHE A 35 -4.76 -1.48 5.31
C PHE A 35 -5.82 -1.29 4.22
N GLU A 36 -6.33 -2.37 3.63
CA GLU A 36 -7.32 -2.31 2.56
C GLU A 36 -8.66 -1.72 3.04
N SER A 37 -9.02 -1.93 4.32
CA SER A 37 -10.22 -1.30 4.91
C SER A 37 -10.15 0.23 4.95
N LEU A 38 -8.95 0.83 4.94
CA LEU A 38 -8.77 2.29 4.94
C LEU A 38 -9.20 2.95 3.62
N PHE A 39 -9.44 2.16 2.58
CA PHE A 39 -9.83 2.65 1.25
C PHE A 39 -11.27 2.29 0.87
N ALA A 40 -11.93 1.42 1.64
CA ALA A 40 -13.25 0.87 1.33
C ALA A 40 -14.34 1.95 1.15
N GLU A 41 -14.21 3.10 1.80
CA GLU A 41 -15.20 4.18 1.78
C GLU A 41 -14.98 5.23 0.68
N LYS A 42 -13.82 5.21 -0.02
CA LYS A 42 -13.40 6.34 -0.88
C LYS A 42 -13.51 6.10 -2.38
N ASP A 43 -14.08 4.98 -2.83
CA ASP A 43 -13.98 4.50 -4.23
C ASP A 43 -12.53 4.49 -4.75
N GLU A 44 -11.55 4.49 -3.83
CA GLU A 44 -10.13 4.44 -4.11
C GLU A 44 -9.69 2.99 -4.14
N LYS A 45 -9.04 2.57 -5.23
CA LYS A 45 -8.53 1.20 -5.37
C LYS A 45 -7.04 1.15 -5.04
N ALA A 46 -6.72 0.80 -3.80
CA ALA A 46 -5.40 0.38 -3.38
C ALA A 46 -5.51 -0.98 -2.66
N TRP A 47 -4.69 -1.94 -3.04
CA TRP A 47 -4.67 -3.28 -2.44
C TRP A 47 -3.24 -3.81 -2.31
N VAL A 48 -3.07 -4.91 -1.60
CA VAL A 48 -1.77 -5.55 -1.43
C VAL A 48 -1.66 -6.77 -2.33
N GLU A 49 -0.57 -6.85 -3.10
CA GLU A 49 -0.24 -8.01 -3.91
C GLU A 49 1.19 -8.48 -3.57
N GLY A 50 1.29 -9.59 -2.84
CA GLY A 50 2.58 -10.11 -2.37
C GLY A 50 3.28 -9.10 -1.45
N TYR A 51 4.39 -8.55 -1.92
CA TYR A 51 5.17 -7.53 -1.20
C TYR A 51 4.99 -6.13 -1.79
N CYS A 52 3.95 -5.88 -2.60
CA CYS A 52 3.67 -4.57 -3.17
C CYS A 52 2.29 -4.06 -2.75
N ILE A 53 2.18 -2.74 -2.60
CA ILE A 53 0.88 -2.04 -2.67
C ILE A 53 0.64 -1.66 -4.12
N VAL A 54 -0.54 -1.97 -4.64
CA VAL A 54 -0.93 -1.72 -6.02
C VAL A 54 -2.02 -0.66 -6.04
N THR A 55 -1.87 0.36 -6.89
CA THR A 55 -2.86 1.44 -7.05
C THR A 55 -2.80 2.00 -8.46
N ASN A 56 -3.92 2.49 -8.97
CA ASN A 56 -3.92 3.23 -10.23
C ASN A 56 -3.55 4.69 -9.96
N CYS A 57 -2.53 5.21 -10.65
CA CYS A 57 -2.27 6.64 -10.77
C CYS A 57 -1.37 6.94 -11.97
N SER A 58 -1.44 8.16 -12.48
CA SER A 58 -0.56 8.63 -13.56
C SER A 58 0.88 8.82 -13.07
N ASN A 59 1.83 8.87 -14.02
CA ASN A 59 3.25 9.11 -13.69
C ASN A 59 3.47 10.43 -12.92
N SER A 60 2.71 11.47 -13.26
CA SER A 60 2.75 12.77 -12.57
C SER A 60 2.25 12.71 -11.12
N GLU A 61 1.46 11.70 -10.76
CA GLU A 61 0.87 11.55 -9.43
C GLU A 61 1.64 10.59 -8.53
N VAL A 62 2.67 9.90 -9.04
CA VAL A 62 3.42 8.86 -8.29
C VAL A 62 3.95 9.40 -6.97
N SER A 63 4.54 10.60 -6.95
CA SER A 63 5.10 11.19 -5.72
C SER A 63 4.02 11.48 -4.68
N THR A 64 2.89 12.08 -5.10
CA THR A 64 1.75 12.35 -4.22
C THR A 64 1.13 11.05 -3.71
N ARG A 65 0.98 10.06 -4.59
CA ARG A 65 0.45 8.74 -4.24
C ARG A 65 1.37 8.02 -3.26
N PHE A 66 2.68 8.09 -3.44
CA PHE A 66 3.66 7.50 -2.53
C PHE A 66 3.54 8.07 -1.10
N ILE A 67 3.43 9.39 -0.96
CA ILE A 67 3.26 10.05 0.34
C ILE A 67 1.95 9.58 0.99
N TYR A 68 0.85 9.60 0.25
CA TYR A 68 -0.44 9.16 0.74
C TYR A 68 -0.44 7.70 1.20
N LEU A 69 0.14 6.78 0.41
CA LEU A 69 0.24 5.38 0.78
C LEU A 69 1.14 5.15 2.00
N LYS A 70 2.18 5.99 2.20
CA LYS A 70 2.99 5.95 3.42
C LYS A 70 2.18 6.32 4.66
N GLU A 71 1.40 7.39 4.59
CA GLU A 71 0.51 7.79 5.70
C GLU A 71 -0.48 6.67 6.04
N LYS A 72 -1.05 6.02 5.02
CA LYS A 72 -1.94 4.86 5.21
C LYS A 72 -1.24 3.63 5.77
N CYS A 73 0.02 3.40 5.42
CA CYS A 73 0.82 2.37 6.08
C CYS A 73 1.03 2.68 7.57
N GLU A 74 1.30 3.92 7.93
CA GLU A 74 1.48 4.36 9.31
C GLU A 74 0.20 4.22 10.13
N GLU A 75 -0.93 4.61 9.56
CA GLU A 75 -2.27 4.42 10.15
C GLU A 75 -2.56 2.93 10.39
N ALA A 76 -2.37 2.08 9.37
CA ALA A 76 -2.55 0.63 9.50
C ALA A 76 -1.59 0.02 10.56
N ASN A 77 -0.33 0.45 10.60
CA ASN A 77 0.64 0.03 11.63
C ASN A 77 0.19 0.43 13.04
N SER A 78 -0.43 1.60 13.21
CA SER A 78 -0.95 2.07 14.49
C SER A 78 -2.12 1.18 14.95
N ILE A 79 -3.12 0.98 14.09
CA ILE A 79 -4.29 0.13 14.37
C ILE A 79 -3.85 -1.31 14.67
N TYR A 80 -2.95 -1.86 13.85
CA TYR A 80 -2.41 -3.20 14.03
C TYR A 80 -1.75 -3.35 15.39
N ARG A 81 -0.91 -2.39 15.80
CA ARG A 81 -0.27 -2.38 17.12
C ARG A 81 -1.30 -2.34 18.24
N VAL A 82 -2.27 -1.43 18.21
CA VAL A 82 -3.30 -1.36 19.27
C VAL A 82 -4.06 -2.69 19.41
N LYS A 83 -4.45 -3.32 18.30
CA LYS A 83 -5.15 -4.62 18.33
C LYS A 83 -4.30 -5.79 18.82
N HIS A 84 -2.98 -5.75 18.63
CA HIS A 84 -2.06 -6.84 19.01
C HIS A 84 -1.25 -6.57 20.27
N SER A 85 -1.22 -5.34 20.76
CA SER A 85 -0.67 -4.97 22.08
C SER A 85 -1.63 -5.29 23.22
N ALA A 86 -2.89 -5.60 22.90
CA ALA A 86 -3.91 -6.08 23.83
C ALA A 86 -3.88 -7.62 24.03
N LEU A 87 -2.84 -8.30 23.52
CA LEU A 87 -2.55 -9.73 23.71
C LEU A 87 -1.34 -9.92 24.62
#